data_AF-A0A817PZT4-F1
#
_entry.id   AF-A0A817PZT4-F1
#
_cell.length_a   1.000
_cell.length_b   1.000
_cell.length_c   1.000
_cell.angle_alpha   90.00
_cell.angle_beta   90.00
_cell.angle_gamma   90.00
#
_symmetry.space_group_name_H-M   'P 1'
#
loop_
_entity.id
_entity.type
_entity.pdbx_description
1 polymer ?
#
loop_
_entity_poly.entity_id
_entity_poly.type
_entity_poly.pdbx_seq_one_letter_code
_entity_poly.pdbx_strand_id
1 'polypeptide(L)'
;MNELAYFKSGYWTSRYHQYGRWHGPHKMSLMFDQYTSTVTGHGYDDVGPFTISGTFSVENQQIVLNKSYQPDAGDLKENFGHTVTIELTWNQNNAQFEGKWHVKTNSYRVKDKFELKLGESW
;
A
#
# COMPACT_ATOMS: atom_id res chain seq x y z
N MET A 1 15.37 16.59 12.90
CA MET A 1 14.40 16.32 11.81
C MET A 1 13.07 16.01 12.45
N ASN A 2 11.96 16.51 11.93
CA ASN A 2 10.64 16.23 12.48
C ASN A 2 10.30 14.77 12.14
N GLU A 3 10.33 13.86 13.13
CA GLU A 3 10.30 12.40 12.93
C GLU A 3 9.01 11.90 12.25
N LEU A 4 7.98 12.75 12.21
CA LEU A 4 6.69 12.49 11.55
C LEU A 4 6.66 12.87 10.06
N ALA A 5 7.76 13.36 9.49
CA ALA A 5 7.79 13.87 8.12
C ALA A 5 7.40 12.84 7.05
N TYR A 6 7.51 11.53 7.36
CA TYR A 6 7.26 10.43 6.43
C TYR A 6 5.80 9.96 6.42
N PHE A 7 5.09 10.09 7.54
CA PHE A 7 3.71 9.59 7.70
C PHE A 7 2.70 10.72 7.56
N LYS A 8 2.51 11.15 6.30
CA LYS A 8 1.62 12.27 5.95
C LYS A 8 0.32 11.78 5.35
N SER A 9 -0.79 12.23 5.92
CA SER A 9 -2.11 12.04 5.33
C SER A 9 -2.21 12.79 4.00
N GLY A 10 -2.89 12.19 3.03
CA GLY A 10 -3.08 12.76 1.70
C GLY A 10 -3.04 11.70 0.61
N TYR A 11 -2.71 12.14 -0.60
CA TYR A 11 -2.58 11.24 -1.73
C TYR A 11 -1.18 10.66 -1.84
N TRP A 12 -1.14 9.38 -2.18
CA TRP A 12 0.05 8.60 -2.39
C TRP A 12 -0.03 7.92 -3.76
N THR A 13 1.14 7.65 -4.33
CA THR A 13 1.28 6.86 -5.54
C THR A 13 1.94 5.54 -5.20
N SER A 14 1.45 4.45 -5.79
CA SER A 14 2.01 3.12 -5.58
C SER A 14 2.37 2.45 -6.88
N ARG A 15 3.39 1.59 -6.81
CA ARG A 15 3.75 0.66 -7.87
C ARG A 15 3.96 -0.72 -7.27
N TYR A 16 3.59 -1.75 -7.98
CA TYR A 16 3.83 -3.12 -7.57
C TYR A 16 4.36 -3.94 -8.73
N HIS A 17 5.20 -4.92 -8.40
CA HIS A 17 5.72 -5.85 -9.39
C HIS A 17 4.88 -7.12 -9.34
N GLN A 18 4.40 -7.59 -10.50
CA GLN A 18 3.59 -8.81 -10.64
C GLN A 18 3.79 -9.36 -12.05
N TYR A 19 3.83 -10.69 -12.18
CA TYR A 19 3.98 -11.39 -13.46
C TYR A 19 5.17 -10.89 -14.30
N GLY A 20 6.29 -10.56 -13.66
CA GLY A 20 7.51 -10.13 -14.33
C GLY A 20 7.52 -8.69 -14.85
N ARG A 21 6.53 -7.86 -14.46
CA ARG A 21 6.48 -6.44 -14.84
C ARG A 21 6.02 -5.54 -13.70
N TRP A 22 6.29 -4.25 -13.85
CA TRP A 22 5.79 -3.20 -12.96
C TRP A 22 4.40 -2.72 -13.40
N HIS A 23 3.55 -2.51 -12.42
CA HIS A 23 2.21 -1.95 -12.53
C HIS A 23 2.13 -0.59 -11.80
N GLY A 24 1.30 0.32 -12.30
CA GLY A 24 1.18 1.69 -11.79
C GLY A 24 2.04 2.74 -12.52
N PRO A 25 2.11 3.99 -12.02
CA PRO A 25 1.68 4.40 -10.68
C PRO A 25 0.15 4.48 -10.51
N HIS A 26 -0.33 3.95 -9.40
CA HIS A 26 -1.74 4.00 -8.99
C HIS A 26 -1.92 4.94 -7.80
N LYS A 27 -2.93 5.81 -7.84
CA LYS A 27 -3.21 6.80 -6.79
C LYS A 27 -4.06 6.18 -5.68
N MET A 28 -3.72 6.44 -4.42
CA MET A 28 -4.51 6.08 -3.25
C MET A 28 -4.51 7.21 -2.22
N SER A 29 -5.55 7.29 -1.40
CA SER A 29 -5.60 8.18 -0.24
C SER A 29 -5.19 7.40 1.01
N LEU A 30 -4.31 7.97 1.83
CA LEU A 30 -3.94 7.45 3.14
C LEU A 30 -4.20 8.50 4.21
N MET A 31 -4.75 8.07 5.34
CA MET A 31 -5.01 8.87 6.54
C MET A 31 -4.28 8.22 7.71
N PHE A 32 -3.30 8.92 8.26
CA PHE A 32 -2.51 8.48 9.40
C PHE A 32 -3.06 9.08 10.69
N ASP A 33 -3.37 8.23 11.65
CA ASP A 33 -3.67 8.62 13.03
C ASP A 33 -2.43 8.38 13.91
N GLN A 34 -1.81 9.48 14.32
CA GLN A 34 -0.58 9.47 15.11
C GLN A 34 -0.81 9.05 16.56
N TYR A 35 -2.03 9.17 17.09
CA TYR A 35 -2.33 8.77 18.47
C TYR A 35 -2.43 7.26 18.60
N THR A 36 -2.98 6.59 17.58
CA THR A 36 -3.17 5.14 17.56
C THR A 36 -2.13 4.40 16.72
N SER A 37 -1.25 5.11 16.01
CA SER A 37 -0.30 4.54 15.05
C SER A 37 -0.99 3.67 13.98
N THR A 38 -2.18 4.10 13.56
CA THR A 38 -2.99 3.41 12.55
C THR A 38 -3.06 4.19 11.25
N VAL A 39 -3.26 3.47 10.15
CA VAL A 39 -3.45 4.06 8.82
C VAL A 39 -4.69 3.46 8.17
N THR A 40 -5.50 4.33 7.59
CA THR A 40 -6.67 3.95 6.79
C THR A 40 -6.59 4.59 5.42
N GLY A 41 -7.36 4.10 4.47
CA GLY A 41 -7.31 4.65 3.12
C GLY A 41 -8.20 3.92 2.12
N HIS A 42 -8.11 4.37 0.87
CA HIS A 42 -8.81 3.77 -0.25
C HIS A 42 -8.13 4.14 -1.56
N GLY A 43 -8.40 3.38 -2.62
CA GLY A 43 -7.88 3.66 -3.95
C GLY A 43 -8.46 2.72 -5.00
N TYR A 44 -7.83 2.76 -6.18
CA TYR A 44 -8.15 1.91 -7.32
C TYR A 44 -6.84 1.54 -8.04
N ASP A 45 -6.73 0.31 -8.53
CA ASP A 45 -5.62 -0.15 -9.37
C ASP A 45 -6.10 -1.10 -10.46
N ASP A 46 -5.18 -1.82 -11.11
CA ASP A 46 -5.52 -2.74 -12.21
C ASP A 46 -6.45 -3.89 -11.79
N VAL A 47 -6.50 -4.25 -10.50
CA VAL A 47 -7.38 -5.30 -9.97
C VAL A 47 -8.76 -4.75 -9.67
N GLY A 48 -8.85 -3.55 -9.08
CA GLY A 48 -10.12 -2.89 -8.81
C GLY A 48 -10.09 -1.90 -7.65
N PRO A 49 -11.28 -1.48 -7.16
CA PRO A 49 -11.37 -0.61 -5.99
C PRO A 49 -11.01 -1.35 -4.71
N PHE A 50 -10.34 -0.66 -3.79
CA PHE A 50 -9.89 -1.24 -2.53
C PHE A 50 -9.94 -0.25 -1.38
N THR A 51 -9.97 -0.79 -0.16
CA THR A 51 -9.75 -0.06 1.09
C THR A 51 -8.42 -0.48 1.72
N ILE A 52 -7.87 0.40 2.56
CA ILE A 52 -6.64 0.19 3.33
C ILE A 52 -6.96 0.27 4.82
N SER A 53 -6.41 -0.66 5.58
CA SER A 53 -6.27 -0.59 7.03
C SER A 53 -4.86 -1.05 7.40
N GLY A 54 -4.28 -0.56 8.50
CA GLY A 54 -2.91 -0.93 8.83
C GLY A 54 -2.36 -0.18 10.02
N THR A 55 -1.06 -0.37 10.24
CA THR A 55 -0.30 0.29 11.30
C THR A 55 1.01 0.84 10.75
N PHE A 56 1.59 1.77 11.49
CA PHE A 56 2.92 2.31 11.18
C PHE A 56 3.76 2.48 12.46
N SER A 57 5.07 2.54 12.29
CA SER A 57 6.03 2.76 13.37
C SER A 57 6.99 3.87 12.99
N VAL A 58 6.99 4.94 13.76
CA VAL A 58 7.93 6.07 13.60
C VAL A 58 9.36 5.64 13.92
N GLU A 59 9.52 4.90 15.02
CA GLU A 59 10.81 4.37 15.49
C GLU A 59 11.50 3.53 14.41
N ASN A 60 10.77 2.59 13.82
CA ASN A 60 11.32 1.67 12.81
C ASN A 60 11.18 2.18 11.37
N GLN A 61 10.53 3.33 11.17
CA GLN A 61 10.19 3.88 9.85
C GLN A 61 9.50 2.85 8.95
N GLN A 62 8.56 2.11 9.52
CA GLN A 62 7.86 1.00 8.87
C GLN A 62 6.37 1.25 8.75
N ILE A 63 5.76 0.67 7.72
CA ILE A 63 4.31 0.67 7.52
C ILE A 63 3.86 -0.72 7.09
N VAL A 64 2.78 -1.20 7.69
CA VAL A 64 2.11 -2.45 7.32
C VAL A 64 0.68 -2.12 6.92
N LEU A 65 0.33 -2.43 5.68
CA LEU A 65 -0.99 -2.18 5.11
C LEU A 65 -1.68 -3.50 4.77
N ASN A 66 -2.95 -3.58 5.09
CA ASN A 66 -3.88 -4.58 4.60
C ASN A 66 -4.79 -3.90 3.58
N LYS A 67 -4.61 -4.28 2.32
CA LYS A 67 -5.38 -3.80 1.18
C LYS A 67 -6.45 -4.82 0.84
N SER A 68 -7.71 -4.45 1.03
CA SER A 68 -8.85 -5.33 0.78
C SER A 68 -9.61 -4.87 -0.45
N TYR A 69 -9.71 -5.73 -1.45
CA TYR A 69 -10.47 -5.45 -2.66
C TYR A 69 -11.98 -5.63 -2.42
N GLN A 70 -12.79 -4.75 -3.01
CA GLN A 70 -14.24 -4.91 -2.98
C GLN A 70 -14.63 -6.11 -3.87
N PRO A 71 -15.39 -7.10 -3.36
CA PRO A 71 -15.90 -8.20 -4.17
C PRO A 71 -16.74 -7.71 -5.35
N ASP A 72 -16.72 -8.45 -6.45
CA ASP A 72 -17.54 -8.22 -7.66
C ASP A 72 -17.32 -6.87 -8.36
N ALA A 73 -16.14 -6.26 -8.18
CA ALA A 73 -15.73 -5.02 -8.84
C ALA A 73 -14.40 -5.20 -9.59
N GLY A 74 -14.11 -4.34 -10.57
CA GLY A 74 -12.82 -4.37 -11.28
C GLY A 74 -12.64 -5.60 -12.18
N ASP A 75 -11.42 -6.14 -12.25
CA ASP A 75 -11.11 -7.32 -13.05
C ASP A 75 -11.54 -8.59 -12.30
N LEU A 76 -12.64 -9.20 -12.75
CA LEU A 76 -13.20 -10.41 -12.16
C LEU A 76 -12.28 -11.64 -12.24
N LYS A 77 -11.22 -11.61 -13.06
CA LYS A 77 -10.23 -12.69 -13.14
C LYS A 77 -9.15 -12.60 -12.06
N GLU A 78 -8.96 -11.42 -11.47
CA GLU A 78 -7.95 -11.18 -10.44
C GLU A 78 -8.57 -10.78 -9.08
N ASN A 79 -9.71 -10.10 -9.10
CA ASN A 79 -10.41 -9.64 -7.91
C ASN A 79 -11.33 -10.72 -7.32
N PHE A 80 -10.73 -11.56 -6.48
CA PHE A 80 -11.45 -12.55 -5.68
C PHE A 80 -11.93 -12.00 -4.32
N GLY A 81 -12.04 -10.67 -4.15
CA GLY A 81 -12.39 -10.04 -2.86
C GLY A 81 -11.37 -10.32 -1.75
N HIS A 82 -10.11 -10.55 -2.12
CA HIS A 82 -9.06 -10.96 -1.19
C HIS A 82 -8.33 -9.77 -0.56
N THR A 83 -7.59 -10.04 0.51
CA THR A 83 -6.72 -9.07 1.17
C THR A 83 -5.26 -9.32 0.79
N VAL A 84 -4.56 -8.25 0.46
CA VAL A 84 -3.12 -8.20 0.23
C VAL A 84 -2.46 -7.53 1.44
N THR A 85 -1.44 -8.16 2.01
CA THR A 85 -0.61 -7.55 3.05
C THR A 85 0.64 -6.93 2.44
N ILE A 86 0.93 -5.69 2.78
CA ILE A 86 2.03 -4.89 2.23
C ILE A 86 2.89 -4.41 3.40
N GLU A 87 4.17 -4.77 3.38
CA GLU A 87 5.14 -4.46 4.44
C GLU A 87 6.26 -3.61 3.83
N LEU A 88 6.39 -2.36 4.28
CA LEU A 88 7.34 -1.40 3.71
C LEU A 88 8.19 -0.74 4.79
N THR A 89 9.40 -0.33 4.39
CA THR A 89 10.31 0.49 5.18
C THR A 89 10.66 1.76 4.39
N TRP A 90 10.84 2.88 5.08
CA TRP A 90 11.25 4.12 4.46
C TRP A 90 12.66 4.00 3.86
N ASN A 91 12.78 4.35 2.58
CA ASN A 91 14.05 4.47 1.88
C ASN A 91 14.42 5.97 1.75
N GLN A 92 15.42 6.39 2.51
CA GLN A 92 15.89 7.78 2.54
C GLN A 92 16.49 8.26 1.23
N ASN A 93 17.13 7.37 0.45
CA ASN A 93 17.77 7.73 -0.81
C ASN A 93 16.75 8.10 -1.89
N ASN A 94 15.60 7.45 -1.87
CA ASN A 94 14.53 7.61 -2.87
C ASN A 94 13.35 8.44 -2.36
N ALA A 95 13.35 8.78 -1.06
CA ALA A 95 12.26 9.46 -0.37
C ALA A 95 10.89 8.78 -0.59
N GLN A 96 10.86 7.46 -0.41
CA GLN A 96 9.65 6.64 -0.55
C GLN A 96 9.69 5.41 0.35
N PHE A 97 8.55 4.77 0.58
CA PHE A 97 8.47 3.47 1.23
C PHE A 97 8.66 2.34 0.21
N GLU A 98 9.50 1.36 0.55
CA GLU A 98 9.80 0.21 -0.30
C GLU A 98 9.71 -1.09 0.50
N GLY A 99 9.29 -2.15 -0.15
CA GLY A 99 9.21 -3.45 0.49
C GLY A 99 8.49 -4.46 -0.37
N LYS A 100 7.61 -5.25 0.25
CA LYS A 100 6.96 -6.36 -0.43
C LYS A 100 5.47 -6.39 -0.13
N TRP A 101 4.69 -6.72 -1.15
CA TRP A 101 3.32 -7.18 -0.98
C TRP A 101 3.28 -8.70 -0.97
N HIS A 102 2.28 -9.28 -0.30
CA HIS A 102 2.02 -10.70 -0.38
C HIS A 102 0.54 -11.02 -0.19
N VAL A 103 0.12 -12.10 -0.86
CA VAL A 103 -1.20 -12.70 -0.69
C VAL A 103 -1.01 -14.12 -0.18
N LYS A 104 -1.82 -14.50 0.81
CA LYS A 104 -1.88 -15.86 1.31
C LYS A 104 -3.34 -16.30 1.33
N THR A 105 -3.71 -17.13 0.38
CA THR A 105 -4.99 -17.87 0.41
C THR A 105 -4.71 -19.34 0.68
N ASN A 106 -5.76 -20.16 0.80
CA ASN A 106 -5.61 -21.62 0.86
C ASN A 106 -5.06 -22.20 -0.45
N SER A 107 -5.26 -21.50 -1.57
CA SER A 107 -4.97 -22.02 -2.91
C SER A 107 -3.66 -21.51 -3.50
N TYR A 108 -3.16 -20.36 -3.05
CA TYR A 108 -1.90 -19.81 -3.54
C TYR A 108 -1.23 -18.85 -2.55
N ARG A 109 0.08 -18.68 -2.75
CA ARG A 109 0.91 -17.72 -2.03
C ARG A 109 1.81 -16.98 -3.02
N VAL A 110 1.69 -15.67 -3.07
CA VAL A 110 2.53 -14.80 -3.93
C VAL A 110 3.15 -13.72 -3.07
N LYS A 111 4.39 -13.32 -3.39
CA LYS A 111 5.10 -12.21 -2.76
C LYS A 111 5.99 -11.54 -3.79
N ASP A 112 5.92 -10.22 -3.89
CA ASP A 112 6.78 -9.46 -4.80
C ASP A 112 6.94 -8.00 -4.33
N LYS A 113 7.66 -7.17 -5.09
CA LYS A 113 8.07 -5.80 -4.73
C LYS A 113 6.89 -4.82 -4.74
N PHE A 114 6.95 -3.86 -3.82
CA PHE A 114 6.00 -2.76 -3.72
C PHE A 114 6.74 -1.45 -3.39
N GLU A 115 6.30 -0.36 -4.02
CA GLU A 115 6.78 1.01 -3.81
C GLU A 115 5.59 1.91 -3.47
N LEU A 116 5.76 2.80 -2.49
CA LEU A 116 4.75 3.76 -2.05
C LEU A 116 5.39 5.13 -1.83
N LYS A 117 4.99 6.10 -2.63
CA LYS A 117 5.58 7.45 -2.65
C LYS A 117 4.52 8.51 -2.39
N LEU A 118 4.83 9.47 -1.53
CA LEU A 118 3.94 10.59 -1.23
C LEU A 118 3.68 11.36 -2.53
N GLY A 119 2.42 11.53 -2.90
CA GLY A 119 2.04 12.30 -4.07
C GLY A 119 2.25 13.78 -3.81
N GLU A 120 2.71 14.52 -4.82
CA GLU A 120 2.68 15.98 -4.75
C GLU A 120 1.21 16.42 -4.71
N SER A 121 0.90 17.33 -3.77
CA SER A 121 -0.40 17.98 -3.73
C SER A 121 -0.47 18.88 -4.97
N TRP A 122 -1.46 18.68 -5.83
CA TRP A 122 -1.72 19.57 -6.97
C TRP A 122 -2.33 20.89 -6.47
#